data_AF-D8LPG5-F1
#
_entry.id   AF-D8LPG5-F1
#
_cell.length_a   1.000
_cell.length_b   1.000
_cell.length_c   1.000
_cell.angle_alpha   90.00
_cell.angle_beta   90.00
_cell.angle_gamma   90.00
#
_symmetry.space_group_name_H-M   'P 1'
#
loop_
_entity.id
_entity.type
_entity.pdbx_description
1 polymer ?
#
loop_
_entity_poly.entity_id
_entity_poly.type
_entity_poly.pdbx_seq_one_letter_code
_entity_poly.pdbx_strand_id
1 'polypeptide(L)'
;MFITQRESTWMGSEGIGKGRRNKTFVSRDFKTSKHDYENEFPWFWIDMETTGLDTDTNLILEIVMVVTDRDLNEIDSMRLVLHHPHSILLARSSAWCRRKFCHRREGGNGLFEACHFSALSHHEAEYRMWNFFDHYSKDVGGRYDTTQITSSQPFFDRTLGANGTFLGASDASRCRHQQQPRRSNYKKCLLAGSTVYFDRIFLLKYFPCLKTFFHYRVVDVSTPLEMVRRWRPDVAAKLPRRNGSHRAYDDILDSISLMKFFKETFLNG
;
A
#
# COMPACT_ATOMS: atom_id res chain seq x y z
N MET A 1 -19.01 60.81 55.24
CA MET A 1 -20.09 61.47 54.47
C MET A 1 -20.32 60.60 53.25
N PHE A 2 -21.40 59.81 53.11
CA PHE A 2 -22.83 60.06 53.37
C PHE A 2 -23.33 61.25 52.51
N ILE A 3 -24.38 61.20 51.68
CA ILE A 3 -25.53 60.29 51.40
C ILE A 3 -25.98 60.62 49.94
N THR A 4 -26.23 59.76 48.94
CA THR A 4 -27.08 58.56 48.68
C THR A 4 -28.56 58.80 48.29
N GLN A 5 -28.96 58.27 47.10
CA GLN A 5 -30.30 57.80 46.67
C GLN A 5 -31.44 58.86 46.46
N ARG A 6 -32.36 58.73 45.47
CA ARG A 6 -33.28 57.61 45.13
C ARG A 6 -33.71 57.62 43.63
N GLU A 7 -33.84 56.45 42.98
CA GLU A 7 -35.09 55.72 42.60
C GLU A 7 -36.00 56.45 41.59
N SER A 8 -36.48 55.86 40.47
CA SER A 8 -36.59 54.46 40.02
C SER A 8 -36.24 54.33 38.49
N THR A 9 -36.49 53.27 37.69
CA THR A 9 -37.45 52.13 37.74
C THR A 9 -37.04 50.92 36.88
N TRP A 10 -37.83 49.84 37.02
CA TRP A 10 -37.95 48.56 36.29
C TRP A 10 -38.41 48.68 34.80
N MET A 11 -38.37 47.67 33.91
CA MET A 11 -37.97 46.24 33.92
C MET A 11 -37.58 45.84 32.46
N GLY A 12 -36.69 44.86 32.22
CA GLY A 12 -36.34 44.51 30.82
C GLY A 12 -35.30 43.40 30.52
N SER A 13 -35.29 42.32 31.31
CA SER A 13 -34.62 41.01 31.04
C SER A 13 -33.16 40.98 30.54
N GLU A 14 -32.28 40.51 31.43
CA GLU A 14 -31.01 39.83 31.10
C GLU A 14 -31.25 38.51 30.33
N GLY A 15 -30.28 37.93 29.63
CA GLY A 15 -28.92 38.44 29.37
C GLY A 15 -27.95 37.42 28.76
N ILE A 16 -26.65 37.72 28.93
CA ILE A 16 -25.49 36.81 28.98
C ILE A 16 -25.27 35.85 27.77
N GLY A 17 -24.13 35.85 27.06
CA GLY A 17 -22.93 36.68 27.19
C GLY A 17 -21.71 36.12 26.45
N LYS A 18 -20.84 37.03 25.98
CA LYS A 18 -19.39 36.87 25.69
C LYS A 18 -18.89 35.62 24.92
N GLY A 19 -18.42 35.85 23.69
CA GLY A 19 -17.68 34.84 22.91
C GLY A 19 -16.81 35.39 21.77
N ARG A 20 -15.89 36.33 22.06
CA ARG A 20 -14.91 36.82 21.07
C ARG A 20 -14.04 35.65 20.58
N ARG A 21 -14.16 35.26 19.31
CA ARG A 21 -13.13 34.49 18.59
C ARG A 21 -12.79 35.21 17.30
N ASN A 22 -11.64 35.87 17.27
CA ASN A 22 -11.03 36.33 16.03
C ASN A 22 -10.71 35.09 15.18
N LYS A 23 -11.51 34.85 14.14
CA LYS A 23 -11.09 34.02 13.01
C LYS A 23 -10.60 34.95 11.90
N THR A 24 -9.35 35.37 12.01
CA THR A 24 -8.57 35.82 10.85
C THR A 24 -8.43 34.63 9.90
N PHE A 25 -9.42 34.46 9.03
CA PHE A 25 -9.42 33.43 8.01
C PHE A 25 -8.44 33.85 6.91
N VAL A 26 -7.15 33.65 7.15
CA VAL A 26 -6.12 33.81 6.13
C VAL A 26 -6.30 32.64 5.17
N SER A 27 -7.12 32.85 4.13
CA SER A 27 -7.14 31.99 2.95
C SER A 27 -5.77 32.10 2.26
N ARG A 28 -4.83 31.26 2.68
CA ARG A 28 -3.66 30.97 1.87
C ARG A 28 -4.17 30.22 0.65
N ASP A 29 -4.37 30.95 -0.44
CA ASP A 29 -4.53 30.39 -1.77
C ASP A 29 -3.26 29.62 -2.13
N PHE A 30 -3.24 28.34 -1.77
CA PHE A 30 -2.18 27.42 -2.14
C PHE A 30 -2.30 27.17 -3.65
N LYS A 31 -1.64 28.04 -4.43
CA LYS A 31 -1.31 27.78 -5.83
C LYS A 31 -0.37 26.57 -5.86
N THR A 32 -0.96 25.38 -5.79
CA THR A 32 -0.25 24.11 -5.94
C THR A 32 0.46 24.14 -7.27
N SER A 33 1.79 24.15 -7.23
CA SER A 33 2.60 24.11 -8.43
C SER A 33 2.37 22.78 -9.15
N LYS A 34 2.64 22.75 -10.45
CA LYS A 34 2.57 21.52 -11.26
C LYS A 34 3.66 20.48 -10.88
N HIS A 35 4.43 20.75 -9.82
CA HIS A 35 5.55 19.96 -9.32
C HIS A 35 5.48 19.68 -7.80
N ASP A 36 4.50 20.21 -7.07
CA ASP A 36 4.30 19.88 -5.64
C ASP A 36 3.90 18.41 -5.44
N TYR A 37 3.59 17.71 -6.54
CA TYR A 37 3.16 16.31 -6.59
C TYR A 37 4.22 15.28 -6.19
N GLU A 38 5.46 15.68 -5.86
CA GLU A 38 6.56 14.77 -5.55
C GLU A 38 6.99 14.80 -4.07
N ASN A 39 6.58 15.81 -3.28
CA ASN A 39 7.13 16.05 -1.93
C ASN A 39 6.34 15.44 -0.75
N GLU A 40 5.07 15.05 -0.98
CA GLU A 40 4.15 14.63 0.08
C GLU A 40 3.76 13.14 0.02
N PHE A 41 4.01 12.44 -1.09
CA PHE A 41 3.45 11.10 -1.31
C PHE A 41 4.23 9.99 -0.58
N PRO A 42 3.52 8.98 -0.04
CA PRO A 42 4.17 7.83 0.56
C PRO A 42 4.75 6.90 -0.51
N TRP A 43 5.77 6.14 -0.12
CA TRP A 43 6.31 5.06 -0.94
C TRP A 43 5.49 3.78 -0.72
N PHE A 44 5.18 3.07 -1.80
CA PHE A 44 4.46 1.79 -1.75
C PHE A 44 5.45 0.65 -1.97
N TRP A 45 6.02 0.15 -0.89
CA TRP A 45 6.92 -1.01 -0.93
C TRP A 45 6.11 -2.27 -1.18
N ILE A 46 6.60 -3.13 -2.08
CA ILE A 46 6.00 -4.43 -2.38
C ILE A 46 7.09 -5.48 -2.57
N ASP A 47 6.78 -6.70 -2.16
CA ASP A 47 7.54 -7.93 -2.42
C ASP A 47 6.54 -9.09 -2.45
N MET A 48 6.80 -10.10 -3.28
CA MET A 48 5.95 -11.28 -3.44
C MET A 48 6.73 -12.57 -3.52
N GLU A 49 6.34 -13.54 -2.70
CA GLU A 49 6.81 -14.91 -2.86
C GLU A 49 5.97 -15.64 -3.91
N THR A 50 6.65 -16.39 -4.79
CA THR A 50 6.04 -17.06 -5.95
C THR A 50 6.54 -18.50 -6.10
N THR A 51 5.81 -19.33 -6.84
CA THR A 51 6.25 -20.72 -7.10
C THR A 51 7.46 -20.80 -8.05
N GLY A 52 7.86 -19.70 -8.68
CA GLY A 52 8.99 -19.62 -9.60
C GLY A 52 8.96 -18.34 -10.43
N LEU A 53 9.90 -18.22 -11.37
CA LEU A 53 10.17 -16.96 -12.07
C LEU A 53 9.33 -16.70 -13.35
N ASP A 54 8.48 -17.64 -13.76
CA ASP A 54 7.67 -17.52 -14.97
C ASP A 54 6.27 -16.98 -14.67
N THR A 55 5.96 -15.79 -15.17
CA THR A 55 4.67 -15.13 -14.95
C THR A 55 3.48 -15.85 -15.60
N ASP A 56 3.70 -16.71 -16.61
CA ASP A 56 2.64 -17.47 -17.29
C ASP A 56 2.29 -18.76 -16.54
N THR A 57 3.25 -19.37 -15.84
CA THR A 57 3.06 -20.70 -15.22
C THR A 57 3.21 -20.73 -13.71
N ASN A 58 3.84 -19.75 -13.07
CA ASN A 58 4.04 -19.73 -11.62
C ASN A 58 3.00 -18.86 -10.90
N LEU A 59 2.65 -19.28 -9.68
CA LEU A 59 1.60 -18.70 -8.84
C LEU A 59 2.18 -17.74 -7.81
N ILE A 60 1.39 -16.74 -7.40
CA ILE A 60 1.69 -15.87 -6.26
C ILE A 60 1.26 -16.57 -4.96
N LEU A 61 2.15 -16.60 -3.97
CA LEU A 61 1.99 -17.30 -2.69
C LEU A 61 1.75 -16.34 -1.53
N GLU A 62 2.63 -15.35 -1.40
CA GLU A 62 2.56 -14.29 -0.40
C GLU A 62 2.68 -12.95 -1.12
N ILE A 63 1.89 -11.96 -0.69
CA ILE A 63 1.99 -10.57 -1.12
C ILE A 63 2.11 -9.74 0.15
N VAL A 64 3.15 -8.91 0.22
CA VAL A 64 3.25 -7.93 1.29
C VAL A 64 3.41 -6.55 0.69
N MET A 65 2.75 -5.58 1.32
CA MET A 65 2.85 -4.17 1.02
C MET A 65 3.16 -3.40 2.29
N VAL A 66 4.06 -2.43 2.19
CA VAL A 66 4.35 -1.48 3.28
C VAL A 66 4.25 -0.07 2.71
N VAL A 67 3.50 0.80 3.37
CA VAL A 67 3.38 2.22 3.03
C VAL A 67 4.31 2.98 3.97
N THR A 68 5.26 3.75 3.44
CA THR A 68 6.16 4.57 4.27
C THR A 68 6.04 6.05 3.96
N ASP A 69 6.33 6.91 4.94
CA ASP A 69 6.56 8.33 4.71
C ASP A 69 7.84 8.59 3.88
N ARG A 70 8.06 9.87 3.55
CA ARG A 70 9.27 10.39 2.87
C ARG A 70 10.59 10.09 3.60
N ASP A 71 10.54 9.81 4.90
CA ASP A 71 11.67 9.51 5.76
C ASP A 71 11.83 8.00 6.03
N LEU A 72 11.06 7.19 5.30
CA LEU A 72 11.10 5.73 5.26
C LEU A 72 10.67 5.09 6.60
N ASN A 73 9.76 5.75 7.31
CA ASN A 73 9.06 5.21 8.47
C ASN A 73 7.74 4.56 8.02
N GLU A 74 7.45 3.37 8.53
CA GLU A 74 6.20 2.66 8.21
C GLU A 74 4.98 3.42 8.75
N ILE A 75 4.00 3.63 7.87
CA ILE A 75 2.69 4.21 8.16
C ILE A 75 1.68 3.07 8.38
N ASP A 76 1.69 2.07 7.51
CA ASP A 76 0.83 0.88 7.56
C ASP A 76 1.39 -0.26 6.70
N SER A 77 0.94 -1.49 6.91
CA SER A 77 1.28 -2.64 6.07
C SER A 77 0.15 -3.66 5.89
N MET A 78 0.08 -4.22 4.68
CA MET A 78 -0.85 -5.29 4.31
C MET A 78 -0.07 -6.58 4.02
N ARG A 79 -0.52 -7.70 4.58
CA ARG A 79 0.09 -9.02 4.39
C ARG A 79 -0.97 -10.04 3.97
N LEU A 80 -0.76 -10.70 2.84
CA LEU A 80 -1.71 -11.61 2.21
C LEU A 80 -0.99 -12.92 1.88
N VAL A 81 -1.49 -14.05 2.38
CA VAL A 81 -1.02 -15.38 1.98
C VAL A 81 -2.17 -16.06 1.24
N LEU A 82 -1.99 -16.40 -0.03
CA LEU A 82 -3.05 -16.89 -0.90
C LEU A 82 -3.30 -18.38 -0.69
N HIS A 83 -4.57 -18.80 -0.75
CA HIS A 83 -4.94 -20.20 -0.69
C HIS A 83 -4.48 -20.94 -1.95
N HIS A 84 -3.75 -22.05 -1.76
CA HIS A 84 -3.44 -23.01 -2.80
C HIS A 84 -3.46 -24.45 -2.26
N PRO A 85 -4.11 -25.42 -2.94
CA PRO A 85 -4.01 -26.83 -2.56
C PRO A 85 -2.55 -27.31 -2.60
N HIS A 86 -2.14 -28.10 -1.60
CA HIS A 86 -0.74 -28.53 -1.45
C HIS A 86 -0.19 -29.28 -2.68
N SER A 87 -1.02 -30.07 -3.37
CA SER A 87 -0.66 -30.73 -4.63
C SER A 87 -0.29 -29.74 -5.75
N ILE A 88 -1.00 -28.61 -5.85
CA ILE A 88 -0.72 -27.55 -6.84
C ILE A 88 0.58 -26.82 -6.51
N LEU A 89 0.84 -26.56 -5.22
CA LEU A 89 2.09 -25.96 -4.75
C LEU A 89 3.30 -26.83 -5.14
N LEU A 90 3.25 -28.14 -4.91
CA LEU A 90 4.33 -29.05 -5.29
C LEU A 90 4.53 -29.14 -6.81
N ALA A 91 3.43 -29.20 -7.57
CA ALA A 91 3.44 -29.35 -9.03
C ALA A 91 3.93 -28.09 -9.78
N ARG A 92 3.55 -26.89 -9.33
CA ARG A 92 3.86 -25.62 -10.01
C ARG A 92 5.09 -24.90 -9.46
N SER A 93 5.81 -25.50 -8.51
CA SER A 93 7.01 -24.92 -7.91
C SER A 93 8.31 -25.39 -8.52
N SER A 94 9.29 -24.49 -8.57
CA SER A 94 10.68 -24.85 -8.86
C SER A 94 11.25 -25.76 -7.76
N ALA A 95 12.32 -26.49 -8.07
CA ALA A 95 13.02 -27.33 -7.08
C ALA A 95 13.63 -26.50 -5.93
N TRP A 96 13.94 -25.22 -6.17
CA TRP A 96 14.40 -24.29 -5.13
C TRP A 96 13.23 -23.87 -4.23
N CYS A 97 12.12 -23.41 -4.82
CA CYS A 97 10.92 -23.01 -4.09
C CYS A 97 10.39 -24.15 -3.21
N ARG A 98 10.35 -25.40 -3.73
CA ARG A 98 9.96 -26.57 -2.92
C ARG A 98 10.82 -26.75 -1.67
N ARG A 99 12.15 -26.58 -1.76
CA ARG A 99 13.05 -26.71 -0.58
C ARG A 99 12.98 -25.52 0.38
N LYS A 100 12.62 -24.34 -0.11
CA LYS A 100 12.57 -23.11 0.70
C LYS A 100 11.24 -22.93 1.42
N PHE A 101 10.15 -23.32 0.77
CA PHE A 101 8.78 -23.10 1.27
C PHE A 101 8.14 -24.35 1.88
N CYS A 102 8.82 -25.50 1.87
CA CYS A 102 8.36 -26.69 2.59
C CYS A 102 8.27 -26.45 4.11
N HIS A 103 7.78 -27.48 4.81
CA HIS A 103 7.51 -27.42 6.23
C HIS A 103 8.79 -27.16 7.05
N ARG A 104 8.66 -26.48 8.20
CA ARG A 104 9.81 -26.05 9.00
C ARG A 104 10.67 -27.20 9.53
N ARG A 105 10.08 -28.38 9.76
CA ARG A 105 10.81 -29.59 10.15
C ARG A 105 11.68 -30.18 9.03
N GLU A 106 11.49 -29.74 7.78
CA GLU A 106 12.26 -30.14 6.60
C GLU A 106 13.33 -29.09 6.20
N GLY A 107 13.49 -28.03 7.00
CA GLY A 107 14.44 -26.94 6.72
C GLY A 107 13.89 -25.80 5.87
N GLY A 108 12.60 -25.83 5.49
CA GLY A 108 11.91 -24.72 4.86
C GLY A 108 11.36 -23.68 5.84
N ASN A 109 10.73 -22.62 5.33
CA ASN A 109 10.15 -21.54 6.13
C ASN A 109 8.64 -21.72 6.44
N GLY A 110 8.01 -22.80 5.93
CA GLY A 110 6.61 -23.14 6.14
C GLY A 110 5.59 -22.41 5.25
N LEU A 111 6.03 -21.65 4.24
CA LEU A 111 5.09 -20.87 3.41
C LEU A 111 4.07 -21.76 2.66
N PHE A 112 4.41 -22.98 2.22
CA PHE A 112 3.44 -23.87 1.58
C PHE A 112 2.35 -24.36 2.54
N GLU A 113 2.67 -24.54 3.82
CA GLU A 113 1.70 -24.89 4.84
C GLU A 113 0.74 -23.72 5.08
N ALA A 114 1.28 -22.49 5.19
CA ALA A 114 0.48 -21.27 5.30
C ALA A 114 -0.43 -21.04 4.08
N CYS A 115 0.06 -21.30 2.86
CA CYS A 115 -0.76 -21.26 1.64
C CYS A 115 -1.84 -22.35 1.61
N HIS A 116 -1.53 -23.55 2.12
CA HIS A 116 -2.50 -24.65 2.14
C HIS A 116 -3.66 -24.40 3.12
N PHE A 117 -3.36 -23.85 4.29
CA PHE A 117 -4.36 -23.54 5.33
C PHE A 117 -4.97 -22.13 5.25
N SER A 118 -4.45 -21.24 4.39
CA SER A 118 -5.11 -19.97 4.10
C SER A 118 -6.49 -20.20 3.48
N ALA A 119 -7.44 -19.28 3.73
CA ALA A 119 -8.73 -19.22 3.04
C ALA A 119 -8.81 -18.06 2.03
N LEU A 120 -7.72 -17.31 1.82
CA LEU A 120 -7.70 -16.11 1.00
C LEU A 120 -7.69 -16.45 -0.50
N SER A 121 -8.80 -16.17 -1.19
CA SER A 121 -8.89 -16.32 -2.64
C SER A 121 -8.18 -15.19 -3.39
N HIS A 122 -7.88 -15.39 -4.67
CA HIS A 122 -7.32 -14.35 -5.55
C HIS A 122 -8.25 -13.12 -5.65
N HIS A 123 -9.57 -13.34 -5.69
CA HIS A 123 -10.56 -12.24 -5.75
C HIS A 123 -10.57 -11.42 -4.46
N GLU A 124 -10.57 -12.08 -3.30
CA GLU A 124 -10.51 -11.41 -2.00
C GLU A 124 -9.16 -10.68 -1.79
N ALA A 125 -8.06 -11.23 -2.33
CA ALA A 125 -6.79 -10.53 -2.38
C ALA A 125 -6.85 -9.27 -3.26
N GLU A 126 -7.39 -9.35 -4.48
CA GLU A 126 -7.55 -8.17 -5.37
C GLU A 126 -8.40 -7.08 -4.69
N TYR A 127 -9.49 -7.48 -4.03
CA TYR A 127 -10.38 -6.57 -3.32
C TYR A 127 -9.67 -5.84 -2.16
N ARG A 128 -8.93 -6.56 -1.31
CA ARG A 128 -8.16 -5.96 -0.21
C ARG A 128 -7.10 -4.99 -0.72
N MET A 129 -6.33 -5.40 -1.72
CA MET A 129 -5.31 -4.55 -2.34
C MET A 129 -5.93 -3.32 -3.00
N TRP A 130 -7.07 -3.46 -3.68
CA TRP A 130 -7.78 -2.34 -4.29
C TRP A 130 -8.17 -1.30 -3.24
N ASN A 131 -8.78 -1.71 -2.12
CA ASN A 131 -9.15 -0.80 -1.03
C ASN A 131 -7.93 -0.13 -0.39
N PHE A 132 -6.83 -0.86 -0.20
CA PHE A 132 -5.57 -0.34 0.34
C PHE A 132 -5.01 0.78 -0.55
N PHE A 133 -4.87 0.54 -1.85
CA PHE A 133 -4.41 1.57 -2.80
C PHE A 133 -5.44 2.69 -2.98
N ASP A 134 -6.74 2.42 -2.91
CA ASP A 134 -7.79 3.44 -3.00
C ASP A 134 -7.78 4.40 -1.80
N HIS A 135 -7.52 3.90 -0.59
CA HIS A 135 -7.30 4.70 0.62
C HIS A 135 -6.05 5.59 0.47
N TYR A 136 -4.88 4.98 0.30
CA TYR A 136 -3.60 5.72 0.29
C TYR A 136 -3.35 6.54 -1.00
N SER A 137 -4.13 6.36 -2.07
CA SER A 137 -4.10 7.25 -3.25
C SER A 137 -5.01 8.47 -3.16
N LYS A 138 -5.89 8.53 -2.14
CA LYS A 138 -6.78 9.65 -1.83
C LYS A 138 -6.29 10.47 -0.64
N ASP A 139 -5.87 9.80 0.43
CA ASP A 139 -5.63 10.44 1.74
C ASP A 139 -4.17 10.31 2.16
N VAL A 140 -3.39 11.32 1.74
CA VAL A 140 -1.98 11.46 2.08
C VAL A 140 -1.87 12.02 3.50
N GLY A 141 -1.97 11.13 4.49
CA GLY A 141 -1.79 11.50 5.91
C GLY A 141 -2.70 10.81 6.93
N GLY A 142 -3.44 9.75 6.57
CA GLY A 142 -4.16 8.90 7.54
C GLY A 142 -5.26 9.62 8.32
N ARG A 143 -6.05 10.47 7.64
CA ARG A 143 -7.23 11.14 8.18
C ARG A 143 -8.53 10.36 7.95
N TYR A 144 -8.46 9.16 7.38
CA TYR A 144 -9.56 8.20 7.34
C TYR A 144 -9.44 7.16 8.47
N ASP A 145 -10.54 7.00 9.20
CA ASP A 145 -10.66 6.07 10.32
C ASP A 145 -10.67 4.61 9.81
N THR A 146 -9.61 3.85 10.13
CA THR A 146 -9.45 2.43 9.75
C THR A 146 -10.48 1.51 10.39
N THR A 147 -11.19 1.95 11.45
CA THR A 147 -12.27 1.15 12.07
C THR A 147 -13.51 1.03 11.18
N GLN A 148 -13.62 1.82 10.10
CA GLN A 148 -14.74 1.73 9.15
C GLN A 148 -14.55 0.66 8.05
N ILE A 149 -13.39 0.00 7.97
CA ILE A 149 -13.20 -1.18 7.12
C ILE A 149 -13.74 -2.42 7.86
N THR A 150 -15.05 -2.44 8.11
CA THR A 150 -15.72 -3.58 8.72
C THR A 150 -16.17 -4.61 7.68
N SER A 151 -16.28 -5.87 8.10
CA SER A 151 -16.77 -7.01 7.30
C SER A 151 -18.25 -6.94 6.89
N SER A 152 -18.91 -5.80 7.09
CA SER A 152 -20.37 -5.61 7.00
C SER A 152 -20.83 -4.57 5.97
N GLN A 153 -19.91 -3.89 5.27
CA GLN A 153 -20.27 -3.11 4.08
C GLN A 153 -20.57 -4.08 2.92
N PRO A 154 -21.80 -4.12 2.36
CA PRO A 154 -22.10 -4.97 1.22
C PRO A 154 -21.35 -4.43 0.00
N PHE A 155 -20.27 -5.13 -0.35
CA PHE A 155 -19.35 -4.77 -1.41
C PHE A 155 -20.05 -4.59 -2.76
N PHE A 156 -19.63 -3.56 -3.51
CA PHE A 156 -20.09 -3.33 -4.88
C PHE A 156 -19.39 -4.30 -5.84
N ASP A 157 -19.85 -5.55 -5.82
CA ASP A 157 -19.44 -6.60 -6.74
C ASP A 157 -19.66 -6.15 -8.20
N ARG A 158 -18.63 -6.32 -9.04
CA ARG A 158 -18.70 -6.06 -10.50
C ARG A 158 -18.59 -7.32 -11.35
N THR A 159 -18.56 -8.49 -10.72
CA THR A 159 -18.73 -9.81 -11.34
C THR A 159 -20.20 -10.27 -11.26
N LEU A 160 -20.95 -9.75 -10.29
CA LEU A 160 -22.41 -9.79 -10.25
C LEU A 160 -23.03 -8.51 -10.84
N GLY A 161 -24.15 -8.64 -11.54
CA GLY A 161 -25.01 -7.50 -11.85
C GLY A 161 -25.67 -6.92 -10.59
N ALA A 162 -26.31 -5.74 -10.71
CA ALA A 162 -27.04 -5.09 -9.61
C ALA A 162 -28.23 -5.91 -9.04
N ASN A 163 -28.49 -7.08 -9.62
CA ASN A 163 -29.50 -8.08 -9.29
C ASN A 163 -28.89 -9.39 -8.72
N GLY A 164 -27.57 -9.47 -8.51
CA GLY A 164 -26.91 -10.65 -7.95
C GLY A 164 -26.64 -11.81 -8.92
N THR A 165 -26.75 -11.61 -10.24
CA THR A 165 -26.44 -12.67 -11.24
C THR A 165 -25.03 -12.52 -11.81
N PHE A 166 -24.28 -13.64 -11.89
CA PHE A 166 -22.96 -13.72 -12.52
C PHE A 166 -22.96 -13.19 -13.96
N LEU A 167 -22.02 -12.30 -14.27
CA LEU A 167 -21.71 -11.90 -15.64
C LEU A 167 -21.06 -13.08 -16.38
N GLY A 168 -21.74 -13.56 -17.43
CA GLY A 168 -21.26 -14.68 -18.25
C GLY A 168 -19.97 -14.35 -19.00
N ALA A 169 -19.31 -15.37 -19.57
CA ALA A 169 -18.01 -15.21 -20.25
C ALA A 169 -18.01 -14.17 -21.39
N SER A 170 -19.15 -13.86 -21.99
CA SER A 170 -19.34 -12.78 -22.96
C SER A 170 -19.23 -11.36 -22.33
N ASP A 171 -19.67 -11.20 -21.08
CA ASP A 171 -19.66 -9.93 -20.34
C ASP A 171 -18.31 -9.60 -19.66
N ALA A 172 -17.35 -10.54 -19.61
CA ALA A 172 -15.96 -10.22 -19.26
C ALA A 172 -15.37 -9.12 -20.19
N SER A 173 -15.94 -8.96 -21.38
CA SER A 173 -15.70 -7.86 -22.32
C SER A 173 -16.09 -6.48 -21.78
N ARG A 174 -17.11 -6.38 -20.90
CA ARG A 174 -17.68 -5.11 -20.41
C ARG A 174 -16.87 -4.45 -19.29
N CYS A 175 -16.07 -5.21 -18.54
CA CYS A 175 -15.03 -4.63 -17.67
C CYS A 175 -14.01 -3.78 -18.44
N ARG A 176 -13.92 -3.93 -19.77
CA ARG A 176 -13.06 -3.08 -20.60
C ARG A 176 -13.63 -1.68 -20.84
N HIS A 177 -14.95 -1.47 -20.75
CA HIS A 177 -15.64 -0.27 -21.28
C HIS A 177 -16.78 0.31 -20.43
N GLN A 178 -17.11 -0.23 -19.25
CA GLN A 178 -17.92 0.54 -18.31
C GLN A 178 -17.13 1.77 -17.82
N GLN A 179 -17.67 2.94 -18.18
CA GLN A 179 -17.15 4.28 -17.89
C GLN A 179 -16.46 4.35 -16.52
N GLN A 180 -15.12 4.21 -16.52
CA GLN A 180 -14.33 4.49 -15.33
C GLN A 180 -14.56 5.97 -15.02
N PRO A 181 -15.03 6.34 -13.81
CA PRO A 181 -15.23 7.75 -13.48
C PRO A 181 -13.89 8.45 -13.71
N ARG A 182 -13.90 9.58 -14.43
CA ARG A 182 -12.66 10.30 -14.79
C ARG A 182 -11.89 10.63 -13.51
N ARG A 183 -10.89 9.82 -13.18
CA ARG A 183 -10.11 9.89 -11.92
C ARG A 183 -9.12 11.06 -11.97
N SER A 184 -9.63 12.30 -12.07
CA SER A 184 -8.81 13.52 -12.11
C SER A 184 -8.10 13.81 -10.78
N ASN A 185 -8.67 13.34 -9.66
CA ASN A 185 -8.23 13.70 -8.32
C ASN A 185 -7.45 12.58 -7.61
N TYR A 186 -7.26 11.43 -8.25
CA TYR A 186 -6.52 10.30 -7.69
C TYR A 186 -5.05 10.40 -8.08
N LYS A 187 -4.15 10.19 -7.12
CA LYS A 187 -2.71 10.23 -7.35
C LYS A 187 -2.19 8.83 -7.62
N LYS A 188 -1.11 8.72 -8.40
CA LYS A 188 -0.59 7.43 -8.85
C LYS A 188 0.43 6.88 -7.86
N CYS A 189 0.15 5.70 -7.30
CA CYS A 189 1.05 5.00 -6.37
C CYS A 189 2.37 4.63 -7.07
N LEU A 190 3.50 4.98 -6.47
CA LEU A 190 4.83 4.64 -6.97
C LEU A 190 5.32 3.39 -6.23
N LEU A 191 5.48 2.27 -6.96
CA LEU A 191 5.94 1.00 -6.38
C LEU A 191 7.45 1.05 -6.11
N ALA A 192 7.85 0.62 -4.93
CA ALA A 192 9.22 0.51 -4.44
C ALA A 192 9.54 -0.91 -3.99
N GLY A 193 10.81 -1.31 -4.02
CA GLY A 193 11.25 -2.65 -3.60
C GLY A 193 12.57 -3.06 -4.27
N SER A 194 13.01 -4.30 -4.02
CA SER A 194 14.24 -4.85 -4.62
C SER A 194 13.89 -5.74 -5.81
N THR A 195 14.35 -5.40 -7.02
CA THR A 195 13.93 -6.09 -8.26
C THR A 195 12.43 -5.91 -8.57
N VAL A 196 11.80 -4.87 -7.99
CA VAL A 196 10.33 -4.62 -7.96
C VAL A 196 9.66 -4.56 -9.33
N TYR A 197 10.42 -4.39 -10.42
CA TYR A 197 9.91 -4.59 -11.78
C TYR A 197 9.27 -5.97 -11.96
N PHE A 198 9.85 -7.01 -11.35
CA PHE A 198 9.38 -8.39 -11.42
C PHE A 198 8.03 -8.57 -10.71
N ASP A 199 7.93 -8.10 -9.47
CA ASP A 199 6.70 -8.04 -8.69
C ASP A 199 5.61 -7.29 -9.44
N ARG A 200 5.95 -6.15 -10.04
CA ARG A 200 5.00 -5.36 -10.82
C ARG A 200 4.45 -6.11 -12.03
N ILE A 201 5.21 -7.01 -12.68
CA ILE A 201 4.67 -7.84 -13.77
C ILE A 201 3.67 -8.85 -13.19
N PHE A 202 4.06 -9.60 -12.15
CA PHE A 202 3.17 -10.58 -11.51
C PHE A 202 1.87 -9.92 -11.03
N LEU A 203 1.98 -8.82 -10.28
CA LEU A 203 0.85 -8.09 -9.71
C LEU A 203 -0.10 -7.60 -10.81
N LEU A 204 0.41 -6.99 -11.89
CA LEU A 204 -0.43 -6.48 -12.97
C LEU A 204 -1.02 -7.56 -13.88
N LYS A 205 -0.46 -8.78 -13.86
CA LYS A 205 -0.96 -9.92 -14.63
C LYS A 205 -2.06 -10.66 -13.87
N TYR A 206 -1.86 -10.90 -12.58
CA TYR A 206 -2.82 -11.55 -11.70
C TYR A 206 -3.97 -10.62 -11.29
N PHE A 207 -3.69 -9.32 -11.11
CA PHE A 207 -4.61 -8.32 -10.58
C PHE A 207 -4.68 -7.09 -11.49
N PRO A 208 -5.14 -7.26 -12.75
CA PRO A 208 -5.08 -6.23 -13.78
C PRO A 208 -5.89 -4.97 -13.43
N CYS A 209 -6.87 -5.08 -12.52
CA CYS A 209 -7.64 -3.93 -12.04
C CYS A 209 -6.72 -2.91 -11.36
N LEU A 210 -5.75 -3.36 -10.56
CA LEU A 210 -4.85 -2.51 -9.78
C LEU A 210 -3.98 -1.57 -10.64
N LYS A 211 -3.84 -1.84 -11.95
CA LYS A 211 -3.17 -0.97 -12.93
C LYS A 211 -3.66 0.49 -12.90
N THR A 212 -4.90 0.72 -12.48
CA THR A 212 -5.45 2.08 -12.35
C THR A 212 -4.81 2.91 -11.24
N PHE A 213 -4.20 2.29 -10.22
CA PHE A 213 -3.53 3.02 -9.13
C PHE A 213 -2.07 3.31 -9.46
N PHE A 214 -1.35 2.39 -10.09
CA PHE A 214 0.10 2.52 -10.22
C PHE A 214 0.57 3.54 -11.25
N HIS A 215 1.69 4.18 -10.91
CA HIS A 215 2.50 4.92 -11.86
C HIS A 215 3.22 3.95 -12.83
N TYR A 216 3.79 4.49 -13.91
CA TYR A 216 4.55 3.69 -14.87
C TYR A 216 6.00 3.47 -14.43
N ARG A 217 6.56 4.41 -13.64
CA ARG A 217 7.88 4.27 -13.00
C ARG A 217 7.80 3.35 -11.78
N VAL A 218 8.95 2.87 -11.36
CA VAL A 218 9.19 2.13 -10.10
C VAL A 218 10.44 2.68 -9.43
N VAL A 219 10.65 2.31 -8.16
CA VAL A 219 11.78 2.71 -7.32
C VAL A 219 12.51 1.43 -6.90
N ASP A 220 13.47 1.01 -7.71
CA ASP A 220 14.13 -0.27 -7.54
C ASP A 220 15.46 -0.11 -6.78
N VAL A 221 15.51 -0.56 -5.52
CA VAL A 221 16.72 -0.46 -4.68
C VAL A 221 17.89 -1.33 -5.18
N SER A 222 17.63 -2.29 -6.06
CA SER A 222 18.70 -3.08 -6.69
C SER A 222 19.54 -2.23 -7.65
N THR A 223 19.00 -1.14 -8.20
CA THR A 223 19.71 -0.24 -9.13
C THR A 223 20.93 0.43 -8.46
N PRO A 224 20.77 1.24 -7.38
CA PRO A 224 21.93 1.79 -6.67
C PRO A 224 22.81 0.71 -6.02
N LEU A 225 22.26 -0.44 -5.60
CA LEU A 225 23.04 -1.56 -5.08
C LEU A 225 24.06 -2.10 -6.10
N GLU A 226 23.63 -2.33 -7.34
CA GLU A 226 24.51 -2.83 -8.39
C GLU A 226 25.53 -1.77 -8.87
N MET A 227 25.18 -0.48 -8.79
CA MET A 227 26.12 0.63 -9.02
C MET A 227 27.20 0.68 -7.92
N VAL A 228 26.79 0.65 -6.64
CA VAL A 228 27.72 0.68 -5.48
C VAL A 228 28.68 -0.50 -5.50
N ARG A 229 28.19 -1.71 -5.80
CA ARG A 229 29.03 -2.92 -5.91
C ARG A 229 30.14 -2.81 -6.96
N ARG A 230 29.93 -2.04 -8.04
CA ARG A 230 30.90 -1.89 -9.14
C ARG A 230 31.81 -0.67 -9.00
N TRP A 231 31.27 0.45 -8.49
CA TRP A 231 31.97 1.74 -8.53
C TRP A 231 32.46 2.23 -7.16
N ARG A 232 31.92 1.68 -6.06
CA ARG A 232 32.29 2.06 -4.68
C ARG A 232 32.46 0.84 -3.76
N PRO A 233 33.51 0.01 -3.96
CA PRO A 233 33.79 -1.14 -3.10
C PRO A 233 33.93 -0.77 -1.61
N ASP A 234 34.42 0.45 -1.32
CA ASP A 234 34.55 1.05 0.00
C ASP A 234 33.21 1.30 0.72
N VAL A 235 32.15 1.56 -0.07
CA VAL A 235 30.76 1.66 0.40
C VAL A 235 30.10 0.28 0.41
N ALA A 236 30.39 -0.56 -0.60
CA ALA A 236 29.84 -1.91 -0.69
C ALA A 236 30.19 -2.77 0.53
N ALA A 237 31.39 -2.60 1.10
CA ALA A 237 31.81 -3.24 2.35
C ALA A 237 30.97 -2.86 3.59
N LYS A 238 30.19 -1.78 3.53
CA LYS A 238 29.36 -1.24 4.63
C LYS A 238 27.86 -1.47 4.43
N LEU A 239 27.45 -2.15 3.34
CA LEU A 239 26.06 -2.44 3.06
C LEU A 239 25.40 -3.22 4.22
N PRO A 240 24.13 -2.93 4.57
CA PRO A 240 23.42 -3.68 5.60
C PRO A 240 23.33 -5.16 5.23
N ARG A 241 23.46 -6.03 6.23
CA ARG A 241 23.24 -7.47 6.05
C ARG A 241 21.74 -7.73 5.90
N ARG A 242 21.39 -8.57 4.93
CA ARG A 242 20.02 -9.06 4.72
C ARG A 242 19.67 -10.15 5.72
N ASN A 243 18.42 -10.20 6.15
CA ASN A 243 17.89 -11.28 6.99
C ASN A 243 17.79 -12.61 6.22
N GLY A 244 17.42 -12.56 4.93
CA GLY A 244 17.42 -13.73 4.04
C GLY A 244 16.45 -14.85 4.45
N SER A 245 15.35 -14.52 5.14
CA SER A 245 14.31 -15.47 5.55
C SER A 245 13.44 -15.94 4.38
N HIS A 246 13.48 -15.24 3.25
CA HIS A 246 12.59 -15.45 2.09
C HIS A 246 11.13 -15.38 2.53
N ARG A 247 10.76 -14.23 3.08
CA ARG A 247 9.41 -13.89 3.53
C ARG A 247 9.21 -12.42 3.21
N ALA A 248 8.18 -12.13 2.42
CA ALA A 248 8.07 -10.85 1.72
C ALA A 248 8.12 -9.62 2.64
N TYR A 249 7.62 -9.71 3.88
CA TYR A 249 7.75 -8.60 4.84
C TYR A 249 9.19 -8.35 5.29
N ASP A 250 9.96 -9.41 5.60
CA ASP A 250 11.35 -9.26 6.02
C ASP A 250 12.23 -8.75 4.87
N ASP A 251 11.95 -9.20 3.64
CA ASP A 251 12.64 -8.76 2.43
C ASP A 251 12.27 -7.32 2.01
N ILE A 252 11.06 -6.84 2.34
CA ILE A 252 10.72 -5.40 2.30
C ILE A 252 11.49 -4.60 3.36
N LEU A 253 11.59 -5.09 4.60
CA LEU A 253 12.37 -4.40 5.64
C LEU A 253 13.85 -4.31 5.27
N ASP A 254 14.43 -5.37 4.70
CA ASP A 254 15.77 -5.36 4.11
C ASP A 254 15.89 -4.27 3.01
N SER A 255 14.87 -4.16 2.14
CA SER A 255 14.82 -3.18 1.05
C SER A 255 14.70 -1.72 1.54
N ILE A 256 13.89 -1.47 2.58
CA ILE A 256 13.75 -0.17 3.24
C ILE A 256 15.04 0.21 3.95
N SER A 257 15.66 -0.73 4.68
CA SER A 257 16.97 -0.55 5.34
C SER A 257 18.06 -0.18 4.34
N LEU A 258 18.10 -0.88 3.21
CA LEU A 258 19.02 -0.59 2.11
C LEU A 258 18.79 0.80 1.50
N MET A 259 17.53 1.24 1.35
CA MET A 259 17.22 2.60 0.88
C MET A 259 17.62 3.67 1.89
N LYS A 260 17.41 3.44 3.20
CA LYS A 260 17.91 4.34 4.27
C LYS A 260 19.41 4.52 4.18
N PHE A 261 20.17 3.43 4.04
CA PHE A 261 21.61 3.45 3.83
C PHE A 261 22.02 4.28 2.60
N PHE A 262 21.32 4.15 1.46
CA PHE A 262 21.62 4.97 0.28
C PHE A 262 21.26 6.45 0.45
N LYS A 263 20.14 6.76 1.11
CA LYS A 263 19.76 8.14 1.46
C LYS A 263 20.84 8.79 2.32
N GLU A 264 21.25 8.11 3.39
CA GLU A 264 22.30 8.57 4.30
C GLU A 264 23.67 8.73 3.64
N THR A 265 24.04 7.81 2.74
CA THR A 265 25.38 7.80 2.11
C THR A 265 25.51 8.79 0.94
N PHE A 266 24.42 9.08 0.22
CA PHE A 266 24.49 9.79 -1.07
C PHE A 266 23.55 11.00 -1.22
N LEU A 267 22.48 11.11 -0.41
CA LEU A 267 21.43 12.11 -0.60
C LEU A 267 21.24 13.07 0.59
N ASN A 268 21.84 12.79 1.74
CA ASN A 268 21.91 13.72 2.85
C ASN A 268 23.04 14.74 2.61
N GLY A 269 22.70 15.83 1.90
CA GLY A 269 23.57 16.99 1.63
C GLY A 269 22.75 18.27 1.47
#